data_AF-A0A6G9YQY2-F1
#
_entry.id   AF-A0A6G9YQY2-F1
#
_cell.length_a   1.000
_cell.length_b   1.000
_cell.length_c   1.000
_cell.angle_alpha   90.00
_cell.angle_beta   90.00
_cell.angle_gamma   90.00
#
_symmetry.space_group_name_H-M   'P 1'
#
loop_
_entity.id
_entity.type
_entity.pdbx_description
1 polymer ?
#
loop_
_entity_poly.entity_id
_entity_poly.type
_entity_poly.pdbx_seq_one_letter_code
_entity_poly.pdbx_strand_id
1 'polypeptide(L)'
;MSASGDIAEARLRPTICDAIEKAAASLDITGVRALRVLLHAGVSAYWPLVKATPNKQIRAYEETVHTLRKHWEVHTDCVADPSAAAAFRHMDSEVASFLQLCADRSGAQWLEPVDAIATYTVSVLQGTVLRWLADCNDETMLVVLDDLVSSLATKAVEV
;
A
#
# COMPACT_ATOMS: atom_id res chain seq x y z
N MET A 1 -13.10 -6.13 22.52
CA MET A 1 -13.44 -7.36 21.76
C MET A 1 -13.85 -6.97 20.35
N SER A 2 -12.96 -7.10 19.38
CA SER A 2 -13.23 -6.87 17.94
C SER A 2 -12.58 -7.99 17.13
N ALA A 3 -13.04 -9.23 17.30
CA ALA A 3 -12.49 -10.40 16.62
C ALA A 3 -12.64 -10.33 15.09
N SER A 4 -13.62 -9.59 14.57
CA SER A 4 -13.79 -9.37 13.12
C SER A 4 -12.85 -8.31 12.53
N GLY A 5 -12.20 -7.49 13.37
CA GLY A 5 -11.19 -6.51 12.95
C GLY A 5 -9.91 -7.21 12.50
N ASP A 6 -9.32 -7.94 13.44
CA ASP A 6 -8.06 -8.69 13.28
C ASP A 6 -8.11 -9.71 12.13
N ILE A 7 -9.24 -10.40 11.93
CA ILE A 7 -9.34 -11.45 10.89
C ILE A 7 -9.25 -10.87 9.46
N ALA A 8 -9.68 -9.62 9.24
CA ALA A 8 -9.63 -9.01 7.91
C ALA A 8 -8.24 -8.42 7.61
N GLU A 9 -7.59 -7.82 8.60
CA GLU A 9 -6.22 -7.31 8.49
C GLU A 9 -5.22 -8.47 8.35
N ALA A 10 -5.44 -9.57 9.09
CA ALA A 10 -4.66 -10.80 8.99
C ALA A 10 -4.78 -11.51 7.63
N ARG A 11 -5.81 -11.21 6.83
CA ARG A 11 -6.02 -11.80 5.49
C ARG A 11 -5.52 -10.95 4.33
N LEU A 12 -5.19 -9.68 4.58
CA LEU A 12 -4.76 -8.74 3.55
C LEU A 12 -3.45 -9.18 2.90
N ARG A 13 -2.41 -9.37 3.72
CA ARG A 13 -1.07 -9.79 3.26
C ARG A 13 -1.11 -11.13 2.51
N PRO A 14 -1.70 -12.22 3.04
CA PRO A 14 -1.79 -13.48 2.31
C PRO A 14 -2.45 -13.35 0.94
N THR A 15 -3.57 -12.61 0.83
CA THR A 15 -4.29 -12.44 -0.44
C THR A 15 -3.45 -11.75 -1.50
N ILE A 16 -2.71 -10.70 -1.10
CA ILE A 16 -1.82 -9.96 -2.00
C ILE A 16 -0.64 -10.85 -2.44
N CYS A 17 0.00 -11.54 -1.49
CA CYS A 17 1.10 -12.46 -1.79
C CYS A 17 0.66 -13.58 -2.75
N ASP A 18 -0.49 -14.21 -2.49
CA ASP A 18 -1.03 -15.27 -3.34
C ASP A 18 -1.30 -14.77 -4.77
N ALA A 19 -1.79 -13.53 -4.92
CA ALA A 19 -2.02 -12.93 -6.23
C ALA A 19 -0.70 -12.71 -7.00
N ILE A 20 0.35 -12.28 -6.31
CA ILE A 20 1.68 -12.08 -6.89
C ILE A 20 2.29 -13.41 -7.29
N GLU A 21 2.27 -14.42 -6.41
CA GLU A 21 2.83 -15.74 -6.70
C GLU A 21 2.09 -16.42 -7.85
N LYS A 22 0.75 -16.30 -7.89
CA LYS A 22 -0.05 -16.80 -9.01
C LYS A 22 0.31 -16.10 -10.32
N ALA A 23 0.49 -14.77 -10.29
CA ALA A 23 0.92 -14.03 -11.47
C ALA A 23 2.32 -14.47 -11.90
N ALA A 24 3.29 -14.52 -10.99
CA ALA A 24 4.66 -14.94 -11.25
C ALA A 24 4.74 -16.34 -11.87
N ALA A 25 3.97 -17.30 -11.37
CA ALA A 25 3.92 -18.66 -11.90
C ALA A 25 3.37 -18.75 -13.33
N SER A 26 2.66 -17.73 -13.82
CA SER A 26 2.07 -17.68 -15.15
C SER A 26 2.86 -16.86 -16.17
N LEU A 27 3.90 -16.14 -15.73
CA LEU A 27 4.68 -15.24 -16.58
C LEU A 27 5.80 -15.99 -17.31
N ASP A 28 5.96 -15.70 -18.59
CA ASP A 28 7.09 -16.10 -19.44
C ASP A 28 8.10 -14.96 -19.67
N ILE A 29 7.87 -13.82 -19.02
CA ILE A 29 8.69 -12.60 -19.09
C ILE A 29 9.38 -12.32 -17.75
N THR A 30 10.50 -11.61 -17.80
CA THR A 30 11.25 -11.13 -16.62
C THR A 30 11.48 -9.62 -16.71
N GLY A 31 12.26 -9.06 -15.78
CA GLY A 31 12.67 -7.67 -15.77
C GLY A 31 11.53 -6.70 -15.42
N VAL A 32 11.65 -5.45 -15.87
CA VAL A 32 10.71 -4.38 -15.50
C VAL A 32 9.30 -4.65 -16.04
N ARG A 33 9.20 -5.38 -17.16
CA ARG A 33 7.90 -5.80 -17.70
C ARG A 33 7.18 -6.78 -16.78
N ALA A 34 7.89 -7.78 -16.25
CA ALA A 34 7.32 -8.69 -15.26
C ALA A 34 6.97 -7.95 -13.97
N LEU A 35 7.86 -7.06 -13.49
CA LEU A 35 7.64 -6.25 -12.31
C LEU A 35 6.31 -5.48 -12.38
N ARG A 36 6.03 -4.81 -13.51
CA ARG A 36 4.78 -4.09 -13.72
C ARG A 36 3.55 -4.99 -13.57
N VAL A 37 3.60 -6.21 -14.09
CA VAL A 37 2.47 -7.17 -13.97
C VAL A 37 2.28 -7.60 -12.52
N LEU A 38 3.37 -7.88 -11.80
CA LEU A 38 3.31 -8.30 -10.39
C LEU A 38 2.78 -7.18 -9.48
N LEU A 39 3.25 -5.94 -9.69
CA LEU A 39 2.75 -4.76 -8.99
C LEU A 39 1.24 -4.58 -9.23
N HIS A 40 0.81 -4.65 -10.49
CA HIS A 40 -0.60 -4.56 -10.84
C HIS A 40 -1.43 -5.69 -10.20
N ALA A 41 -0.92 -6.92 -10.17
CA ALA A 41 -1.60 -8.05 -9.54
C ALA A 41 -1.82 -7.81 -8.04
N GLY A 42 -0.79 -7.35 -7.31
CA GLY A 42 -0.91 -7.05 -5.88
C GLY A 42 -1.89 -5.91 -5.59
N VAL A 43 -1.81 -4.81 -6.34
CA VAL A 43 -2.71 -3.66 -6.19
C VAL A 43 -4.16 -4.03 -6.53
N SER A 44 -4.36 -4.83 -7.59
CA SER A 44 -5.67 -5.35 -7.98
C SER A 44 -6.27 -6.29 -6.93
N ALA A 45 -5.44 -7.04 -6.20
CA ALA A 45 -5.90 -7.88 -5.09
C ALA A 45 -6.22 -7.07 -3.83
N TYR A 46 -5.49 -5.98 -3.59
CA TYR A 46 -5.71 -5.07 -2.47
C TYR A 46 -7.04 -4.31 -2.57
N TRP A 47 -7.35 -3.74 -3.73
CA TRP A 47 -8.45 -2.78 -3.88
C TRP A 47 -9.84 -3.32 -3.46
N PRO A 48 -10.27 -4.53 -3.86
CA PRO A 48 -11.54 -5.10 -3.41
C PRO A 48 -11.66 -5.25 -1.89
N LEU A 49 -10.55 -5.48 -1.18
CA LEU A 49 -10.53 -5.65 0.27
C LEU A 49 -10.79 -4.31 0.99
N VAL A 50 -10.24 -3.22 0.45
CA VAL A 50 -10.55 -1.85 0.91
C VAL A 50 -12.03 -1.56 0.69
N LYS A 51 -12.54 -1.79 -0.53
CA LYS A 51 -13.94 -1.52 -0.87
C LYS A 51 -14.94 -2.33 -0.05
N ALA A 52 -14.58 -3.54 0.36
CA ALA A 52 -15.43 -4.37 1.20
C ALA A 52 -15.55 -3.85 2.65
N THR A 53 -14.72 -2.87 3.06
CA THR A 53 -14.60 -2.46 4.47
C THR A 53 -14.54 -0.94 4.71
N PRO A 54 -15.38 -0.09 4.06
CA PRO A 54 -15.30 1.37 4.18
C PRO A 54 -15.41 1.86 5.62
N ASN A 55 -16.27 1.24 6.44
CA ASN A 55 -16.41 1.56 7.86
C ASN A 55 -15.13 1.30 8.68
N LYS A 56 -14.30 0.32 8.29
CA LYS A 56 -13.01 0.10 8.95
C LYS A 56 -11.99 1.16 8.53
N GLN A 57 -11.98 1.52 7.25
CA GLN A 57 -11.08 2.53 6.71
C GLN A 57 -11.33 3.90 7.37
N ILE A 58 -12.59 4.36 7.41
CA ILE A 58 -12.91 5.65 8.02
C ILE A 58 -12.58 5.69 9.51
N ARG A 59 -12.84 4.60 10.24
CA ARG A 59 -12.47 4.51 11.66
C ARG A 59 -10.96 4.59 11.89
N ALA A 60 -10.16 3.95 11.04
CA ALA A 60 -8.69 4.05 11.13
C ALA A 60 -8.21 5.50 10.89
N TYR A 61 -8.83 6.22 9.95
CA TYR A 61 -8.56 7.65 9.76
C TYR A 61 -8.95 8.48 10.98
N GLU A 62 -10.14 8.26 11.54
CA GLU A 62 -10.60 8.97 12.74
C GLU A 62 -9.64 8.76 13.93
N GLU A 63 -9.22 7.52 14.17
CA GLU A 63 -8.28 7.16 15.23
C GLU A 63 -6.91 7.83 15.03
N THR A 64 -6.43 7.84 13.78
CA THR A 64 -5.16 8.51 13.41
C THR A 64 -5.25 10.02 13.59
N VAL A 65 -6.28 10.67 13.05
CA VAL A 65 -6.49 12.12 13.14
C VAL A 65 -6.69 12.55 14.58
N HIS A 66 -7.43 11.78 15.38
CA HIS A 66 -7.62 12.07 16.80
C HIS A 66 -6.30 12.02 17.59
N THR A 67 -5.45 11.03 17.30
CA THR A 67 -4.11 10.90 17.90
C THR A 67 -3.24 12.10 17.52
N LEU A 68 -3.17 12.43 16.22
CA LEU A 68 -2.40 13.57 15.73
C LEU A 68 -2.90 14.90 16.31
N ARG A 69 -4.22 15.10 16.37
CA ARG A 69 -4.82 16.30 16.94
C ARG A 69 -4.40 16.50 18.40
N LYS A 70 -4.50 15.46 19.24
CA LYS A 70 -4.05 15.51 20.63
C LYS A 70 -2.56 15.86 20.76
N HIS A 71 -1.73 15.29 19.89
CA HIS A 71 -0.29 15.56 19.89
C HIS A 71 0.01 17.03 19.59
N TRP A 72 -0.59 17.57 18.53
CA TRP A 72 -0.38 18.95 18.08
C TRP A 72 -1.11 20.01 18.93
N GLU A 73 -2.10 19.62 19.74
CA GLU A 73 -2.67 20.50 20.77
C GLU A 73 -1.69 20.78 21.92
N VAL A 74 -0.73 19.87 22.16
CA VAL A 74 0.23 19.96 23.28
C VAL A 74 1.60 20.44 22.81
N HIS A 75 2.05 20.04 21.63
CA HIS A 75 3.39 20.33 21.12
C HIS A 75 3.34 21.43 20.05
N THR A 76 4.12 22.50 20.27
CA THR A 76 4.28 23.60 19.31
C THR A 76 5.46 23.41 18.36
N ASP A 77 6.40 22.54 18.74
CA ASP A 77 7.57 22.21 17.93
C ASP A 77 7.25 21.09 16.94
N CYS A 78 7.93 21.10 15.79
CA CYS A 78 7.75 20.11 14.73
C CYS A 78 8.38 18.75 15.11
N VAL A 79 7.79 18.09 16.10
CA VAL A 79 8.19 16.76 16.58
C VAL A 79 7.08 15.78 16.23
N ALA A 80 7.43 14.61 15.70
CA ALA A 80 6.44 13.60 15.33
C ALA A 80 5.81 12.93 16.55
N ASP A 81 4.51 12.63 16.48
CA ASP A 81 3.86 11.73 17.45
C ASP A 81 4.45 10.31 17.31
N PRO A 82 4.95 9.69 18.41
CA PRO A 82 5.63 8.40 18.32
C PRO A 82 4.69 7.24 17.95
N SER A 83 3.41 7.30 18.34
CA SER A 83 2.43 6.26 18.08
C SER A 83 1.97 6.29 16.63
N ALA A 84 1.59 7.47 16.12
CA ALA A 84 1.23 7.68 14.73
C ALA A 84 2.42 7.35 13.82
N ALA A 85 3.62 7.81 14.16
CA ALA A 85 4.82 7.48 13.39
C ALA A 85 5.12 5.96 13.39
N ALA A 86 4.85 5.24 14.48
CA ALA A 86 4.99 3.79 14.52
C ALA A 86 3.98 3.07 13.61
N ALA A 87 2.73 3.54 13.56
CA ALA A 87 1.71 3.00 12.67
C ALA A 87 2.09 3.15 11.19
N PHE A 88 2.54 4.34 10.78
CA PHE A 88 3.02 4.56 9.40
C PHE A 88 4.27 3.74 9.08
N ARG A 89 5.24 3.62 10.00
CA ARG A 89 6.41 2.74 9.80
C ARG A 89 6.01 1.27 9.64
N HIS A 90 4.98 0.82 10.33
CA HIS A 90 4.47 -0.54 10.14
C HIS A 90 3.91 -0.72 8.73
N MET A 91 3.07 0.20 8.26
CA MET A 91 2.56 0.18 6.89
C MET A 91 3.67 0.23 5.83
N ASP A 92 4.67 1.09 6.04
CA ASP A 92 5.84 1.18 5.16
C ASP A 92 6.57 -0.17 5.09
N SER A 93 6.77 -0.86 6.22
CA SER A 93 7.39 -2.18 6.25
C SER A 93 6.59 -3.26 5.50
N GLU A 94 5.26 -3.21 5.57
CA GLU A 94 4.37 -4.12 4.82
C GLU A 94 4.53 -3.90 3.31
N VAL A 95 4.49 -2.63 2.90
CA VAL A 95 4.61 -2.26 1.49
C VAL A 95 6.02 -2.53 0.97
N ALA A 96 7.06 -2.29 1.76
CA ALA A 96 8.44 -2.63 1.39
C ALA A 96 8.59 -4.14 1.14
N SER A 97 7.98 -4.98 1.98
CA SER A 97 7.98 -6.44 1.80
C SER A 97 7.26 -6.84 0.49
N PHE A 98 6.14 -6.20 0.18
CA PHE A 98 5.41 -6.38 -1.07
C PHE A 98 6.25 -5.98 -2.29
N LEU A 99 6.89 -4.81 -2.25
CA LEU A 99 7.75 -4.30 -3.32
C LEU A 99 8.96 -5.22 -3.54
N GLN A 100 9.58 -5.70 -2.46
CA GLN A 100 10.70 -6.62 -2.54
C GLN A 100 10.29 -7.96 -3.17
N LEU A 101 9.14 -8.51 -2.79
CA LEU A 101 8.61 -9.74 -3.40
C LEU A 101 8.42 -9.58 -4.91
N CYS A 102 7.90 -8.43 -5.36
CA CYS A 102 7.72 -8.16 -6.79
C CYS A 102 9.07 -8.05 -7.53
N ALA A 103 10.07 -7.41 -6.94
CA ALA A 103 11.43 -7.34 -7.50
C ALA A 103 12.07 -8.73 -7.59
N ASP A 104 12.02 -9.51 -6.51
CA ASP A 104 12.58 -10.87 -6.44
C ASP A 104 11.97 -11.80 -7.49
N ARG A 105 10.65 -11.73 -7.69
CA ARG A 105 9.92 -12.58 -8.65
C ARG A 105 10.07 -12.14 -10.10
N SER A 106 10.32 -10.85 -10.33
CA SER A 106 10.54 -10.33 -11.69
C SER A 106 12.00 -10.39 -12.13
N GLY A 107 12.95 -10.46 -11.18
CA GLY A 107 14.38 -10.30 -11.45
C GLY A 107 14.79 -8.84 -11.70
N ALA A 108 13.90 -7.87 -11.45
CA ALA A 108 14.21 -6.45 -11.53
C ALA A 108 14.89 -5.96 -10.24
N GLN A 109 15.55 -4.80 -10.32
CA GLN A 109 16.12 -4.12 -9.16
C GLN A 109 15.56 -2.72 -9.00
N TRP A 110 15.31 -2.32 -7.75
CA TRP A 110 14.92 -0.96 -7.41
C TRP A 110 16.13 -0.01 -7.52
N LEU A 111 15.92 1.15 -8.14
CA LEU A 111 16.91 2.23 -8.26
C LEU A 111 17.06 3.05 -6.98
N GLU A 112 16.01 3.09 -6.17
CA GLU A 112 15.92 3.81 -4.92
C GLU A 112 15.83 2.82 -3.74
N PRO A 113 16.17 3.23 -2.51
CA PRO A 113 15.91 2.41 -1.34
C PRO A 113 14.43 2.02 -1.26
N VAL A 114 14.14 0.72 -1.12
CA VAL A 114 12.76 0.19 -1.14
C VAL A 114 11.87 0.85 -0.09
N ASP A 115 12.44 1.22 1.06
CA ASP A 115 11.72 1.92 2.13
C ASP A 115 11.19 3.29 1.67
N ALA A 116 11.96 4.03 0.86
CA ALA A 116 11.52 5.32 0.32
C ALA A 116 10.38 5.15 -0.69
N ILE A 117 10.46 4.09 -1.52
CA ILE A 117 9.40 3.72 -2.46
C ILE A 117 8.13 3.29 -1.69
N ALA A 118 8.30 2.60 -0.56
CA ALA A 118 7.20 2.19 0.31
C ALA A 118 6.50 3.39 0.94
N THR A 119 7.25 4.34 1.53
CA THR A 119 6.67 5.57 2.09
C THR A 119 5.90 6.38 1.04
N TYR A 120 6.42 6.47 -0.19
CA TYR A 120 5.71 7.09 -1.32
C TYR A 120 4.39 6.35 -1.61
N THR A 121 4.44 5.03 -1.71
CA THR A 121 3.28 4.19 -2.02
C THR A 121 2.20 4.31 -0.95
N VAL A 122 2.58 4.22 0.34
CA VAL A 122 1.65 4.39 1.46
C VAL A 122 1.00 5.77 1.43
N SER A 123 1.79 6.83 1.18
CA SER A 123 1.27 8.20 1.10
C SER A 123 0.22 8.36 -0.01
N VAL A 124 0.50 7.80 -1.20
CA VAL A 124 -0.44 7.81 -2.32
C VAL A 124 -1.70 7.00 -1.98
N LEU A 125 -1.56 5.80 -1.42
CA LEU A 125 -2.69 4.94 -1.09
C LEU A 125 -3.61 5.59 -0.03
N GLN A 126 -3.05 6.24 1.00
CA GLN A 126 -3.86 6.92 2.01
C GLN A 126 -4.69 8.07 1.41
N GLY A 127 -4.08 8.95 0.62
CA GLY A 127 -4.82 10.03 -0.05
C GLY A 127 -5.90 9.48 -1.00
N THR A 128 -5.55 8.44 -1.74
CA THR A 128 -6.42 7.73 -2.68
C THR A 128 -7.64 7.15 -1.97
N VAL A 129 -7.44 6.34 -0.92
CA VAL A 129 -8.56 5.74 -0.16
C VAL A 129 -9.43 6.80 0.52
N LEU A 130 -8.84 7.85 1.10
CA LEU A 130 -9.60 8.94 1.70
C LEU A 130 -10.47 9.67 0.67
N ARG A 131 -9.95 9.92 -0.54
CA ARG A 131 -10.71 10.55 -1.63
C ARG A 131 -11.90 9.69 -2.05
N TRP A 132 -11.70 8.38 -2.19
CA TRP A 132 -12.76 7.44 -2.53
C TRP A 132 -13.84 7.32 -1.45
N LEU A 133 -13.48 7.36 -0.17
CA LEU A 133 -14.47 7.39 0.90
C LEU A 133 -15.41 8.60 0.80
N ALA A 134 -14.97 9.68 0.15
CA ALA A 134 -15.76 10.89 -0.05
C ALA A 134 -16.67 10.87 -1.29
N ASP A 135 -16.32 10.16 -2.38
CA ASP A 135 -17.08 10.20 -3.63
C ASP A 135 -17.48 8.85 -4.24
N CYS A 136 -16.99 7.74 -3.67
CA CYS A 136 -17.20 6.37 -4.15
C CYS A 136 -16.85 6.16 -5.64
N ASN A 137 -15.94 6.96 -6.21
CA ASN A 137 -15.63 6.90 -7.63
C ASN A 137 -14.61 5.79 -7.95
N ASP A 138 -15.10 4.57 -8.12
CA ASP A 138 -14.27 3.39 -8.41
C ASP A 138 -13.43 3.52 -9.69
N GLU A 139 -13.96 4.17 -10.73
CA GLU A 139 -13.27 4.31 -12.01
C GLU A 139 -12.03 5.19 -11.89
N THR A 140 -12.17 6.34 -11.23
CA THR A 140 -11.06 7.25 -10.96
C THR A 140 -10.00 6.57 -10.09
N MET A 141 -10.43 5.74 -9.15
CA MET A 141 -9.53 5.01 -8.27
C MET A 141 -8.70 3.97 -8.99
N LEU A 142 -9.28 3.23 -9.93
CA LEU A 142 -8.54 2.29 -10.76
C LEU A 142 -7.46 3.01 -11.59
N VAL A 143 -7.79 4.17 -12.17
CA VAL A 143 -6.80 4.99 -12.90
C VAL A 143 -5.64 5.41 -11.99
N VAL A 144 -5.91 5.88 -10.77
CA VAL A 144 -4.86 6.28 -9.83
C VAL A 144 -3.97 5.09 -9.43
N LEU A 145 -4.55 3.90 -9.27
CA LEU A 145 -3.81 2.68 -8.97
C LEU A 145 -2.93 2.22 -10.15
N ASP A 146 -3.40 2.36 -11.38
CA ASP A 146 -2.62 2.09 -12.60
C ASP A 146 -1.48 3.09 -12.79
N ASP A 147 -1.72 4.36 -12.46
CA ASP A 147 -0.71 5.41 -12.46
C ASP A 147 0.35 5.16 -11.39
N LEU A 148 -0.06 4.72 -10.19
CA LEU A 148 0.84 4.29 -9.13
C LEU A 148 1.74 3.15 -9.61
N VAL A 149 1.18 2.08 -10.18
CA VAL A 149 1.96 0.95 -10.73
C VAL A 149 2.93 1.42 -11.80
N SER A 150 2.48 2.28 -12.71
CA SER A 150 3.31 2.82 -13.79
C SER A 150 4.47 3.66 -13.23
N SER A 151 4.19 4.53 -12.26
CA SER A 151 5.21 5.34 -11.56
C SER A 151 6.23 4.47 -10.85
N LEU A 152 5.79 3.46 -10.10
CA LEU A 152 6.68 2.52 -9.41
C LEU A 152 7.59 1.78 -10.39
N ALA A 153 7.07 1.30 -11.52
CA ALA A 153 7.87 0.60 -12.52
C ALA A 153 9.02 1.47 -13.09
N THR A 154 8.86 2.80 -13.14
CA THR A 154 9.95 3.71 -13.57
C THR A 154 11.11 3.80 -12.58
N LYS A 155 10.91 3.34 -11.33
CA LYS A 155 11.93 3.31 -10.27
C LYS A 155 12.74 2.00 -10.26
N ALA A 156 12.63 1.18 -11.30
CA ALA A 156 13.30 -0.10 -11.39
C ALA A 156 14.06 -0.26 -12.72
N VAL A 157 15.05 -1.15 -12.72
CA VAL A 157 15.85 -1.51 -13.89
C VAL A 157 15.96 -3.03 -14.04
N GLU A 158 16.26 -3.45 -15.26
CA GLU A 158 16.67 -4.82 -15.57
C GLU A 158 18.16 -4.98 -15.25
N VAL A 159 18.55 -6.19 -14.84
CA VAL A 159 19.95 -6.58 -14.56
C VAL A 159 20.59 -7.14 -15.82
#